data_AF-A0AAW5QSP1-F1
#
_entry.id   AF-A0AAW5QSP1-F1
#
_cell.length_a   1.000
_cell.length_b   1.000
_cell.length_c   1.000
_cell.angle_alpha   90.00
_cell.angle_beta   90.00
_cell.angle_gamma   90.00
#
_symmetry.space_group_name_H-M   'P 1'
#
loop_
_entity.id
_entity.type
_entity.pdbx_description
1 polymer ?
#
loop_
_entity_poly.entity_id
_entity_poly.type
_entity_poly.pdbx_seq_one_letter_code
_entity_poly.pdbx_strand_id
1 'polypeptide(L)'
;MTFPDVDIPLLRLDYSNEQAWNDVLHAALGEESERTDPLTIVDDPAFDGIDIDELLARLNENDPGYRFLVIADTRTLTETDHPFTLVTATSPPHRLPIAAHTVSDVVANLWLSNLDIEDYLTAADPDGVYRATPPQRTEPQERTIEVEKIVDAIGDGPWPGTLEEFRVGLLEYRARSGFRVVATLVDTQRVRKNRSLRPLSGYLKYWDVYGHESYTEYLASLSEERQVLSFEFSLMSGDPNNHWRAILDPSTLRVLAAERWIKRST
;
A
#
# COMPACT_ATOMS: atom_id res chain seq x y z
N MET A 1 10.44 -12.11 -25.45
CA MET A 1 9.22 -11.57 -24.82
C MET A 1 9.59 -10.22 -24.23
N THR A 2 8.77 -9.21 -24.48
CA THR A 2 9.01 -7.84 -24.01
C THR A 2 7.86 -7.47 -23.08
N PHE A 3 8.16 -6.98 -21.88
CA PHE A 3 7.13 -6.46 -20.98
C PHE A 3 6.75 -5.03 -21.38
N PRO A 4 5.46 -4.69 -21.45
CA PRO A 4 5.02 -3.35 -21.87
C PRO A 4 5.30 -2.28 -20.82
N ASP A 5 5.62 -1.05 -21.26
CA ASP A 5 5.80 0.09 -20.34
C ASP A 5 4.44 0.68 -19.95
N VAL A 6 3.77 0.06 -18.97
CA VAL A 6 2.42 0.39 -18.46
C VAL A 6 2.39 0.28 -16.94
N ASP A 7 1.44 0.96 -16.27
CA ASP A 7 1.37 0.95 -14.80
C ASP A 7 0.99 -0.43 -14.24
N ILE A 8 -0.15 -0.98 -14.67
CA ILE A 8 -0.69 -2.26 -14.19
C ILE A 8 -1.12 -3.10 -15.42
N PRO A 9 -0.32 -4.10 -15.84
CA PRO A 9 -0.69 -4.94 -16.97
C PRO A 9 -1.69 -6.03 -16.56
N LEU A 10 -2.67 -6.29 -17.44
CA LEU A 10 -3.44 -7.52 -17.48
C LEU A 10 -2.92 -8.37 -18.64
N LEU A 11 -2.24 -9.46 -18.30
CA LEU A 11 -1.61 -10.36 -19.27
C LEU A 11 -2.56 -11.52 -19.59
N ARG A 12 -2.86 -11.71 -20.87
CA ARG A 12 -3.56 -12.91 -21.37
C ARG A 12 -2.54 -14.02 -21.62
N LEU A 13 -2.72 -15.16 -20.97
CA LEU A 13 -1.87 -16.35 -21.12
C LEU A 13 -2.57 -17.51 -21.83
N ASP A 14 -3.88 -17.43 -22.05
CA ASP A 14 -4.65 -18.46 -22.78
C ASP A 14 -5.36 -17.86 -24.00
N TYR A 15 -4.94 -18.30 -25.19
CA TYR A 15 -5.49 -17.88 -26.47
C TYR A 15 -6.42 -18.92 -27.11
N SER A 16 -6.81 -19.99 -26.39
CA SER A 16 -7.56 -21.11 -26.94
C SER A 16 -9.01 -20.78 -27.34
N ASN A 17 -9.61 -19.75 -26.75
CA ASN A 17 -11.00 -19.37 -27.00
C ASN A 17 -11.21 -17.85 -26.99
N GLU A 18 -11.27 -17.27 -28.19
CA GLU A 18 -11.45 -15.83 -28.37
C GLU A 18 -12.82 -15.33 -27.94
N GLN A 19 -13.89 -16.10 -28.15
CA GLN A 19 -15.23 -15.67 -27.74
C GLN A 19 -15.34 -15.62 -26.21
N ALA A 20 -14.89 -16.68 -25.53
CA ALA A 20 -14.90 -16.72 -24.07
C ALA A 20 -14.02 -15.61 -23.47
N TRP A 21 -12.87 -15.32 -24.09
CA TRP A 21 -12.01 -14.21 -23.69
C TRP A 21 -12.75 -12.88 -23.72
N ASN A 22 -13.42 -12.56 -24.83
CA ASN A 22 -14.15 -11.30 -24.97
C ASN A 22 -15.32 -11.20 -23.97
N ASP A 23 -16.06 -12.30 -23.76
CA ASP A 23 -17.19 -12.33 -22.82
C ASP A 23 -16.72 -12.09 -21.37
N VAL A 24 -15.64 -12.76 -20.97
CA VAL A 24 -15.06 -12.63 -19.62
C VAL A 24 -14.44 -11.25 -19.40
N LEU A 25 -13.72 -10.73 -20.40
CA LEU A 25 -13.11 -9.40 -20.32
C LEU A 25 -14.17 -8.31 -20.17
N HIS A 26 -15.27 -8.41 -20.91
CA HIS A 26 -16.39 -7.49 -20.78
C HIS A 26 -17.06 -7.59 -19.40
N ALA A 27 -17.25 -8.81 -18.88
CA ALA A 27 -17.79 -9.02 -17.53
C ALA A 27 -16.88 -8.46 -16.43
N ALA A 28 -15.56 -8.47 -16.64
CA ALA A 28 -14.58 -8.05 -15.64
C ALA A 28 -14.36 -6.53 -15.59
N LEU A 29 -14.37 -5.88 -16.75
CA LEU A 29 -13.94 -4.50 -16.89
C LEU A 29 -15.06 -3.55 -17.35
N GLY A 30 -16.21 -4.07 -17.81
CA GLY A 30 -17.28 -3.25 -18.37
C GLY A 30 -16.85 -2.49 -19.62
N GLU A 31 -17.45 -1.32 -19.87
CA GLU A 31 -17.01 -0.42 -20.93
C GLU A 31 -15.79 0.40 -20.50
N GLU A 32 -14.83 0.61 -21.41
CA GLU A 32 -13.59 1.32 -21.10
C GLU A 32 -13.83 2.75 -20.57
N SER A 33 -14.86 3.44 -21.07
CA SER A 33 -15.24 4.78 -20.61
C SER A 33 -15.72 4.86 -19.17
N GLU A 34 -16.09 3.73 -18.56
CA GLU A 34 -16.62 3.66 -17.19
C GLU A 34 -15.57 3.19 -16.18
N ARG A 35 -14.39 2.79 -16.65
CA ARG A 35 -13.31 2.28 -15.80
C ARG A 35 -12.64 3.39 -15.01
N THR A 36 -12.35 3.09 -13.74
CA THR A 36 -11.63 3.99 -12.83
C THR A 36 -10.26 3.46 -12.42
N ASP A 37 -9.92 2.26 -12.90
CA ASP A 37 -8.65 1.58 -12.69
C ASP A 37 -7.64 1.89 -13.81
N PRO A 38 -6.31 1.81 -13.54
CA PRO A 38 -5.24 2.08 -14.52
C PRO A 38 -4.88 0.85 -15.38
N LEU A 39 -5.68 -0.21 -15.38
CA LEU A 39 -5.24 -1.51 -15.92
C LEU A 39 -5.15 -1.46 -17.45
N THR A 40 -4.03 -1.95 -17.98
CA THR A 40 -3.81 -2.03 -19.44
C THR A 40 -3.87 -3.48 -19.88
N ILE A 41 -4.79 -3.78 -20.80
CA ILE A 41 -4.89 -5.12 -21.39
C ILE A 41 -3.70 -5.32 -22.32
N VAL A 42 -2.98 -6.41 -22.11
CA VAL A 42 -1.80 -6.79 -22.90
C VAL A 42 -2.17 -8.06 -23.67
N ASP A 43 -2.48 -7.85 -24.94
CA ASP A 43 -2.82 -8.91 -25.88
C ASP A 43 -1.63 -9.17 -26.81
N ASP A 44 -0.67 -9.97 -26.35
CA ASP A 44 0.50 -10.38 -27.12
C ASP A 44 0.59 -11.93 -27.12
N PRO A 45 0.40 -12.60 -28.27
CA PRO A 45 0.47 -14.05 -28.38
C PRO A 45 1.80 -14.67 -27.94
N ALA A 46 2.86 -13.89 -27.74
CA ALA A 46 4.09 -14.38 -27.13
C ALA A 46 3.89 -14.89 -25.70
N PHE A 47 2.80 -14.49 -25.02
CA PHE A 47 2.40 -14.95 -23.69
C PHE A 47 1.58 -16.25 -23.69
N ASP A 48 1.15 -16.74 -24.86
CA ASP A 48 0.30 -17.93 -24.94
C ASP A 48 0.96 -19.18 -24.32
N GLY A 49 0.23 -19.82 -23.41
CA GLY A 49 0.62 -21.06 -22.73
C GLY A 49 1.75 -20.92 -21.71
N ILE A 50 2.20 -19.71 -21.39
CA ILE A 50 3.23 -19.51 -20.35
C ILE A 50 2.65 -19.77 -18.96
N ASP A 51 3.40 -20.49 -18.13
CA ASP A 51 3.06 -20.67 -16.72
C ASP A 51 3.38 -19.41 -15.87
N ILE A 52 2.59 -19.14 -14.83
CA ILE A 52 2.76 -17.95 -13.98
C ILE A 52 4.14 -17.92 -13.30
N ASP A 53 4.68 -19.06 -12.86
CA ASP A 53 6.03 -19.10 -12.26
C ASP A 53 7.11 -18.78 -13.30
N GLU A 54 6.96 -19.27 -14.53
CA GLU A 54 7.86 -18.93 -15.64
C GLU A 54 7.77 -17.44 -16.01
N LEU A 55 6.57 -16.88 -16.04
CA LEU A 55 6.34 -15.45 -16.27
C LEU A 55 7.05 -14.60 -15.21
N LEU A 56 6.91 -14.95 -13.93
CA LEU A 56 7.56 -14.24 -12.82
C LEU A 56 9.08 -14.36 -12.86
N ALA A 57 9.61 -15.53 -13.25
CA ALA A 57 11.04 -15.70 -13.45
C ALA A 57 11.59 -14.73 -14.52
N ARG A 58 10.86 -14.57 -15.64
CA ARG A 58 11.22 -13.63 -16.71
C ARG A 58 11.07 -12.16 -16.30
N LEU A 59 10.08 -11.84 -15.48
CA LEU A 59 9.90 -10.49 -14.90
C LEU A 59 11.10 -10.09 -14.04
N ASN A 60 11.60 -10.99 -13.18
CA ASN A 60 12.75 -10.72 -12.32
C ASN A 60 14.04 -10.41 -13.11
N GLU A 61 14.16 -10.90 -14.35
CA GLU A 61 15.33 -10.64 -15.20
C GLU A 61 15.30 -9.25 -15.87
N ASN A 62 14.10 -8.74 -16.19
CA ASN A 62 13.90 -7.52 -16.99
C ASN A 62 12.91 -6.55 -16.33
N ASP A 63 12.92 -6.49 -15.00
CA ASP A 63 11.89 -5.85 -14.17
C ASP A 63 11.57 -4.41 -14.63
N PRO A 64 10.37 -4.17 -15.20
CA PRO A 64 9.93 -2.83 -15.59
C PRO A 64 9.45 -2.00 -14.40
N GLY A 65 9.41 -2.54 -13.19
CA GLY A 65 9.01 -1.85 -11.95
C GLY A 65 7.53 -1.93 -11.63
N TYR A 66 6.82 -2.97 -12.10
CA TYR A 66 5.40 -3.16 -11.78
C TYR A 66 5.20 -3.33 -10.27
N ARG A 67 4.09 -2.81 -9.72
CA ARG A 67 3.71 -3.08 -8.31
C ARG A 67 3.01 -4.43 -8.18
N PHE A 68 2.14 -4.72 -9.14
CA PHE A 68 1.40 -5.97 -9.27
C PHE A 68 0.92 -6.09 -10.71
N LEU A 69 0.51 -7.30 -11.08
CA LEU A 69 0.00 -7.68 -12.40
C LEU A 69 -1.30 -8.46 -12.22
N VAL A 70 -2.16 -8.41 -13.24
CA VAL A 70 -3.34 -9.25 -13.34
C VAL A 70 -3.12 -10.25 -14.46
N ILE A 71 -3.49 -11.51 -14.24
CA ILE A 71 -3.25 -12.60 -15.18
C ILE A 71 -4.58 -13.24 -15.53
N ALA A 72 -4.82 -13.41 -16.82
CA ALA A 72 -5.87 -14.26 -17.35
C ALA A 72 -5.26 -15.54 -17.92
N ASP A 73 -5.50 -16.68 -17.29
CA ASP A 73 -5.00 -17.99 -17.71
C ASP A 73 -6.18 -18.91 -18.09
N THR A 74 -5.92 -20.21 -18.25
CA THR A 74 -6.96 -21.19 -18.58
C THR A 74 -8.11 -21.20 -17.56
N ARG A 75 -7.84 -20.93 -16.28
CA ARG A 75 -8.87 -20.91 -15.23
C ARG A 75 -9.84 -19.76 -15.45
N THR A 76 -9.35 -18.60 -15.91
CA THR A 76 -10.17 -17.45 -16.28
C THR A 76 -11.23 -17.81 -17.31
N LEU A 77 -10.88 -18.65 -18.30
CA LEU A 77 -11.81 -19.04 -19.37
C LEU A 77 -12.71 -20.23 -19.02
N THR A 78 -12.32 -21.07 -18.06
CA THR A 78 -12.94 -22.39 -17.85
C THR A 78 -13.61 -22.59 -16.50
N GLU A 79 -13.22 -21.83 -15.47
CA GLU A 79 -13.78 -21.98 -14.13
C GLU A 79 -15.00 -21.09 -13.90
N THR A 80 -15.78 -21.47 -12.88
CA THR A 80 -16.90 -20.64 -12.39
C THR A 80 -16.34 -19.33 -11.84
N ASP A 81 -17.07 -18.23 -12.03
CA ASP A 81 -16.68 -16.86 -11.67
C ASP A 81 -15.49 -16.27 -12.46
N HIS A 82 -14.96 -17.02 -13.42
CA HIS A 82 -13.91 -16.58 -14.36
C HIS A 82 -12.73 -15.88 -13.65
N PRO A 83 -12.08 -16.54 -12.69
CA PRO A 83 -11.11 -15.90 -11.82
C PRO A 83 -9.89 -15.42 -12.61
N PHE A 84 -9.54 -14.16 -12.42
CA PHE A 84 -8.23 -13.62 -12.80
C PHE A 84 -7.27 -13.81 -11.63
N THR A 85 -5.98 -14.01 -11.89
CA THR A 85 -4.97 -14.09 -10.83
C THR A 85 -4.26 -12.76 -10.68
N LEU A 86 -4.46 -12.09 -9.54
CA LEU A 86 -3.66 -10.94 -9.15
C LEU A 86 -2.34 -11.42 -8.52
N VAL A 87 -1.22 -10.88 -8.99
CA VAL A 87 0.12 -11.26 -8.53
C VAL A 87 0.91 -10.03 -8.12
N THR A 88 1.46 -9.99 -6.90
CA THR A 88 2.35 -8.90 -6.50
C THR A 88 3.77 -9.11 -7.03
N ALA A 89 4.41 -8.02 -7.41
CA ALA A 89 5.84 -8.01 -7.74
C ALA A 89 6.70 -7.90 -6.45
N THR A 90 6.35 -8.66 -5.42
CA THR A 90 7.13 -8.77 -4.17
C THR A 90 7.94 -10.07 -4.16
N SER A 91 8.90 -10.18 -3.24
CA SER A 91 9.64 -11.42 -2.99
C SER A 91 9.44 -11.85 -1.52
N PRO A 92 8.68 -12.94 -1.24
CA PRO A 92 7.93 -13.77 -2.20
C PRO A 92 6.71 -13.05 -2.81
N PRO A 93 6.26 -13.46 -4.01
CA PRO A 93 5.04 -12.93 -4.62
C PRO A 93 3.81 -13.50 -3.93
N HIS A 94 2.78 -12.67 -3.76
CA HIS A 94 1.47 -13.11 -3.34
C HIS A 94 0.63 -13.38 -4.59
N ARG A 95 -0.19 -14.43 -4.55
CA ARG A 95 -1.15 -14.78 -5.61
C ARG A 95 -2.54 -14.77 -5.01
N LEU A 96 -3.45 -14.05 -5.66
CA LEU A 96 -4.84 -13.98 -5.25
C LEU A 96 -5.73 -14.15 -6.48
N PRO A 97 -6.45 -15.28 -6.60
CA PRO A 97 -7.57 -15.39 -7.52
C PRO A 97 -8.68 -14.41 -7.13
N ILE A 98 -9.11 -13.58 -8.08
CA ILE A 98 -10.20 -12.61 -7.91
C ILE A 98 -11.26 -12.90 -8.98
N ALA A 99 -12.53 -12.97 -8.58
CA ALA A 99 -13.64 -13.18 -9.53
C ALA A 99 -13.71 -12.04 -10.54
N ALA A 100 -14.10 -12.35 -11.78
CA ALA A 100 -14.12 -11.39 -12.89
C ALA A 100 -14.79 -10.06 -12.50
N HIS A 101 -15.99 -10.10 -11.91
CA HIS A 101 -16.76 -8.90 -11.54
C HIS A 101 -16.10 -8.01 -10.48
N THR A 102 -14.99 -8.44 -9.86
CA THR A 102 -14.26 -7.66 -8.85
C THR A 102 -12.97 -7.03 -9.36
N VAL A 103 -12.52 -7.37 -10.59
CA VAL A 103 -11.19 -7.00 -11.10
C VAL A 103 -10.95 -5.48 -11.07
N SER A 104 -11.87 -4.70 -11.66
CA SER A 104 -11.73 -3.24 -11.73
C SER A 104 -11.62 -2.60 -10.33
N ASP A 105 -12.52 -2.99 -9.41
CA ASP A 105 -12.55 -2.46 -8.04
C ASP A 105 -11.29 -2.80 -7.24
N VAL A 106 -10.83 -4.05 -7.32
CA VAL A 106 -9.62 -4.50 -6.62
C VAL A 106 -8.40 -3.73 -7.12
N VAL A 107 -8.26 -3.60 -8.45
CA VAL A 107 -7.11 -2.92 -9.05
C VAL A 107 -7.12 -1.43 -8.73
N ALA A 108 -8.27 -0.76 -8.81
CA ALA A 108 -8.39 0.65 -8.46
C ALA A 108 -7.98 0.91 -7.00
N ASN A 109 -8.45 0.08 -6.06
CA ASN A 109 -8.13 0.23 -4.64
C ASN A 109 -6.65 -0.02 -4.34
N LEU A 110 -6.03 -1.05 -4.94
CA LEU A 110 -4.61 -1.31 -4.78
C LEU A 110 -3.75 -0.21 -5.43
N TRP A 111 -4.16 0.29 -6.60
CA TRP A 111 -3.45 1.36 -7.30
C TRP A 111 -3.44 2.66 -6.48
N LEU A 112 -4.61 3.06 -5.95
CA LEU A 112 -4.80 4.21 -5.07
C LEU A 112 -4.28 3.98 -3.64
N SER A 113 -3.87 2.74 -3.31
CA SER A 113 -3.44 2.35 -1.96
C SER A 113 -4.53 2.56 -0.90
N ASN A 114 -5.79 2.35 -1.27
CA ASN A 114 -6.93 2.38 -0.34
C ASN A 114 -6.99 1.12 0.55
N LEU A 115 -6.54 -0.01 0.00
CA LEU A 115 -6.46 -1.34 0.61
C LEU A 115 -5.13 -1.98 0.20
N ASP A 116 -4.67 -2.92 1.01
CA ASP A 116 -3.49 -3.73 0.75
C ASP A 116 -3.89 -5.14 0.28
N ILE A 117 -2.98 -5.88 -0.37
CA ILE A 117 -3.31 -7.24 -0.84
C ILE A 117 -3.67 -8.20 0.30
N GLU A 118 -3.12 -7.99 1.49
CA GLU A 118 -3.43 -8.78 2.68
C GLU A 118 -4.89 -8.63 3.12
N ASP A 119 -5.49 -7.45 2.92
CA ASP A 119 -6.91 -7.22 3.20
C ASP A 119 -7.78 -8.12 2.30
N TYR A 120 -7.41 -8.25 1.03
CA TYR A 120 -8.10 -9.11 0.07
C TYR A 120 -7.83 -10.60 0.29
N LEU A 121 -6.60 -10.99 0.62
CA LEU A 121 -6.26 -12.38 0.96
C LEU A 121 -7.05 -12.86 2.19
N THR A 122 -7.22 -12.00 3.19
CA THR A 122 -8.01 -12.30 4.39
C THR A 122 -9.50 -12.39 4.09
N ALA A 123 -9.98 -11.60 3.13
CA ALA A 123 -11.39 -11.54 2.74
C ALA A 123 -11.77 -12.55 1.63
N ALA A 124 -10.82 -13.34 1.13
CA ALA A 124 -11.10 -14.38 0.15
C ALA A 124 -12.01 -15.47 0.74
N ASP A 125 -12.83 -16.08 -0.11
CA ASP A 125 -13.71 -17.18 0.29
C ASP A 125 -12.89 -18.42 0.70
N PRO A 126 -13.50 -19.44 1.33
CA PRO A 126 -12.79 -20.64 1.76
C PRO A 126 -12.05 -21.42 0.66
N ASP A 127 -12.40 -21.20 -0.61
CA ASP A 127 -11.71 -21.77 -1.77
C ASP A 127 -10.54 -20.90 -2.28
N GLY A 128 -10.28 -19.78 -1.61
CA GLY A 128 -9.19 -18.85 -1.92
C GLY A 128 -9.50 -17.83 -3.01
N VAL A 129 -10.72 -17.82 -3.57
CA VAL A 129 -11.14 -16.82 -4.57
C VAL A 129 -11.82 -15.65 -3.86
N TYR A 130 -11.44 -14.44 -4.21
CA TYR A 130 -12.11 -13.24 -3.72
C TYR A 130 -13.32 -12.90 -4.59
N ARG A 131 -14.54 -12.90 -4.01
CA ARG A 131 -15.81 -12.62 -4.71
C ARG A 131 -16.60 -11.41 -4.20
N ALA A 132 -16.25 -10.88 -3.03
CA ALA A 132 -17.02 -9.82 -2.38
C ALA A 132 -16.80 -8.44 -3.04
N THR A 133 -17.73 -7.51 -2.82
CA THR A 133 -17.46 -6.07 -2.97
C THR A 133 -16.41 -5.63 -1.95
N PRO A 134 -15.66 -4.51 -2.18
CA PRO A 134 -14.36 -4.25 -1.55
C PRO A 134 -14.39 -4.63 -0.09
N PRO A 135 -13.39 -5.38 0.42
CA PRO A 135 -13.38 -5.77 1.81
C PRO A 135 -13.66 -4.50 2.58
N GLN A 136 -14.63 -4.55 3.49
CA GLN A 136 -14.81 -3.44 4.41
C GLN A 136 -13.42 -3.15 4.91
N ARG A 137 -12.93 -1.90 4.74
CA ARG A 137 -11.75 -1.48 5.47
C ARG A 137 -12.00 -2.06 6.86
N THR A 138 -11.12 -2.92 7.36
CA THR A 138 -10.97 -2.97 8.81
C THR A 138 -10.69 -1.52 9.11
N GLU A 139 -11.74 -0.79 9.53
CA GLU A 139 -11.67 0.67 9.58
C GLU A 139 -10.37 0.94 10.30
N PRO A 140 -9.47 1.78 9.74
CA PRO A 140 -8.31 2.20 10.49
C PRO A 140 -8.84 2.52 11.88
N GLN A 141 -8.39 1.79 12.89
CA GLN A 141 -8.95 1.92 14.24
C GLN A 141 -8.46 3.27 14.73
N GLU A 142 -9.19 4.31 14.32
CA GLU A 142 -8.83 5.68 14.47
C GLU A 142 -9.12 6.07 15.90
N ARG A 143 -8.10 6.63 16.53
CA ARG A 143 -8.21 7.20 17.85
C ARG A 143 -7.99 8.69 17.72
N THR A 144 -9.03 9.44 18.07
CA THR A 144 -8.89 10.87 18.32
C THR A 144 -8.21 11.05 19.68
N ILE A 145 -7.01 11.60 19.68
CA ILE A 145 -6.17 11.76 20.88
C ILE A 145 -5.94 13.24 21.13
N GLU A 146 -6.06 13.67 22.38
CA GLU A 146 -5.73 15.04 22.78
C GLU A 146 -4.21 15.24 22.77
N VAL A 147 -3.75 16.33 22.17
CA VAL A 147 -2.32 16.65 22.05
C VAL A 147 -1.64 16.64 23.43
N GLU A 148 -2.29 17.17 24.47
CA GLU A 148 -1.72 17.20 25.81
C GLU A 148 -1.40 15.81 26.36
N LYS A 149 -2.23 14.80 26.05
CA LYS A 149 -1.96 13.43 26.49
C LYS A 149 -0.70 12.85 25.82
N ILE A 150 -0.43 13.26 24.59
CA ILE A 150 0.81 12.88 23.90
C ILE A 150 1.98 13.63 24.53
N VAL A 151 1.86 14.95 24.72
CA VAL A 151 2.91 15.78 25.34
C VAL A 151 3.30 15.27 26.73
N ASP A 152 2.32 14.94 27.57
CA ASP A 152 2.51 14.37 28.91
C ASP A 152 3.17 12.98 28.86
N ALA A 153 2.90 12.22 27.79
CA ALA A 153 3.48 10.89 27.57
C ALA A 153 4.83 10.90 26.82
N ILE A 154 5.31 12.06 26.36
CA ILE A 154 6.67 12.22 25.84
C ILE A 154 7.63 12.06 27.01
N GLY A 155 8.10 10.83 27.19
CA GLY A 155 9.17 10.51 28.14
C GLY A 155 10.55 10.71 27.54
N ASP A 156 11.56 10.47 28.36
CA ASP A 156 12.95 10.39 27.92
C ASP A 156 13.13 9.13 27.07
N GLY A 157 13.12 9.30 25.75
CA GLY A 157 13.40 8.25 24.78
C GLY A 157 14.86 8.28 24.31
N PRO A 158 15.29 7.26 23.54
CA PRO A 158 16.66 7.19 23.04
C PRO A 158 17.05 8.32 22.08
N TRP A 159 16.08 9.11 21.60
CA TRP A 159 16.28 10.26 20.70
C TRP A 159 15.79 11.57 21.34
N PRO A 160 16.42 12.05 22.42
CA PRO A 160 15.92 13.21 23.17
C PRO A 160 15.83 14.49 22.33
N GLY A 161 16.77 14.71 21.39
CA GLY A 161 16.72 15.86 20.49
C GLY A 161 15.52 15.82 19.54
N THR A 162 15.27 14.67 18.92
CA THR A 162 14.12 14.47 18.02
C THR A 162 12.80 14.61 18.76
N LEU A 163 12.70 14.03 19.96
CA LEU A 163 11.48 14.08 20.78
C LEU A 163 11.18 15.50 21.28
N GLU A 164 12.21 16.29 21.59
CA GLU A 164 12.02 17.69 21.98
C GLU A 164 11.55 18.55 20.80
N GLU A 165 12.17 18.42 19.63
CA GLU A 165 11.71 19.10 18.40
C GLU A 165 10.28 18.69 18.00
N PHE A 166 9.95 17.40 18.19
CA PHE A 166 8.60 16.90 17.98
C PHE A 166 7.59 17.53 18.95
N ARG A 167 7.95 17.59 20.24
CA ARG A 167 7.14 18.25 21.28
C ARG A 167 6.84 19.70 20.89
N VAL A 168 7.85 20.45 20.46
CA VAL A 168 7.69 21.84 20.00
C VAL A 168 6.72 21.91 18.83
N GLY A 169 6.92 21.09 17.79
CA GLY A 169 6.03 21.06 16.62
C GLY A 169 4.58 20.73 16.97
N LEU A 170 4.37 19.80 17.90
CA LEU A 170 3.03 19.40 18.34
C LEU A 170 2.32 20.51 19.14
N LEU A 171 3.06 21.27 19.97
CA LEU A 171 2.53 22.45 20.67
C LEU A 171 2.16 23.59 19.71
N GLU A 172 2.96 23.80 18.66
CA GLU A 172 2.64 24.78 17.61
C GLU A 172 1.38 24.38 16.82
N TYR A 173 1.26 23.11 16.46
CA TYR A 173 0.06 22.56 15.83
C TYR A 173 -1.18 22.79 16.71
N ARG A 174 -1.07 22.46 18.01
CA ARG A 174 -2.15 22.68 18.99
C ARG A 174 -2.61 24.13 19.04
N ALA A 175 -1.67 25.07 19.02
CA ALA A 175 -1.97 26.49 19.13
C ALA A 175 -2.74 27.05 17.90
N ARG A 176 -2.66 26.39 16.73
CA ARG A 176 -3.15 26.95 15.46
C ARG A 176 -4.26 26.15 14.76
N SER A 177 -4.29 24.83 14.92
CA SER A 177 -5.15 23.95 14.11
C SER A 177 -6.09 23.07 14.92
N GLY A 178 -5.81 22.82 16.20
CA GLY A 178 -6.71 22.09 17.08
C GLY A 178 -5.99 21.26 18.15
N PHE A 179 -6.69 20.96 19.23
CA PHE A 179 -6.15 20.27 20.41
C PHE A 179 -6.14 18.73 20.28
N ARG A 180 -6.42 18.19 19.09
CA ARG A 180 -6.58 16.75 18.82
C ARG A 180 -5.86 16.33 17.55
N VAL A 181 -5.33 15.11 17.56
CA VAL A 181 -4.81 14.42 16.38
C VAL A 181 -5.61 13.13 16.18
N VAL A 182 -5.73 12.70 14.92
CA VAL A 182 -6.32 11.40 14.58
C VAL A 182 -5.17 10.44 14.31
N ALA A 183 -5.09 9.37 15.09
CA ALA A 183 -4.07 8.33 14.93
C ALA A 183 -4.69 7.00 14.56
N THR A 184 -4.06 6.28 13.64
CA THR A 184 -4.54 4.99 13.16
C THR A 184 -3.81 3.85 13.83
N LEU A 185 -4.54 2.88 14.38
CA LEU A 185 -3.95 1.62 14.84
C LEU A 185 -3.53 0.77 13.64
N VAL A 186 -2.24 0.48 13.52
CA VAL A 186 -1.64 -0.28 12.42
C VAL A 186 -0.67 -1.34 12.95
N ASP A 187 -0.42 -2.38 12.16
CA ASP A 187 0.71 -3.28 12.43
C ASP A 187 2.03 -2.65 12.00
N THR A 188 3.08 -2.84 12.80
CA THR A 188 4.46 -2.50 12.46
C THR A 188 4.96 -3.09 11.13
N GLN A 189 4.47 -4.25 10.68
CA GLN A 189 4.77 -4.81 9.36
C GLN A 189 4.21 -3.90 8.26
N ARG A 190 2.98 -3.39 8.42
CA ARG A 190 2.37 -2.42 7.50
C ARG A 190 3.17 -1.12 7.43
N VAL A 191 3.66 -0.63 8.57
CA VAL A 191 4.54 0.55 8.63
C VAL A 191 5.86 0.29 7.89
N ARG A 192 6.48 -0.89 8.07
CA ARG A 192 7.70 -1.30 7.35
C ARG A 192 7.45 -1.39 5.84
N LYS A 193 6.37 -2.07 5.41
CA LYS A 193 6.02 -2.27 4.00
C LYS A 193 5.77 -0.94 3.28
N ASN A 194 5.00 -0.03 3.87
CA ASN A 194 4.78 1.31 3.31
C ASN A 194 6.08 2.09 3.13
N ARG A 195 7.07 1.90 4.01
CA ARG A 195 8.41 2.47 3.85
C ARG A 195 9.24 1.77 2.77
N SER A 196 9.17 0.44 2.67
CA SER A 196 9.85 -0.32 1.63
C SER A 196 9.34 0.02 0.23
N LEU A 197 8.03 0.28 0.08
CA LEU A 197 7.41 0.73 -1.18
C LEU A 197 7.70 2.19 -1.51
N ARG A 198 8.09 3.01 -0.53
CA ARG A 198 8.47 4.42 -0.69
C ARG A 198 9.85 4.66 -0.08
N PRO A 199 10.91 4.05 -0.64
CA PRO A 199 12.23 4.10 -0.04
C PRO A 199 12.69 5.55 0.06
N LEU A 200 13.22 5.91 1.24
CA LEU A 200 13.66 7.27 1.56
C LEU A 200 14.59 7.82 0.47
N SER A 201 15.47 6.98 -0.08
CA SER A 201 16.42 7.34 -1.15
C SER A 201 15.77 7.99 -2.38
N GLY A 202 14.57 7.55 -2.77
CA GLY A 202 13.82 8.13 -3.89
C GLY A 202 13.22 9.50 -3.58
N TYR A 203 12.93 9.77 -2.30
CA TYR A 203 12.30 11.00 -1.83
C TYR A 203 13.29 12.02 -1.25
N LEU A 204 14.49 11.61 -0.81
CA LEU A 204 15.52 12.54 -0.31
C LEU A 204 15.94 13.60 -1.34
N LYS A 205 15.69 13.37 -2.63
CA LYS A 205 15.88 14.41 -3.66
C LYS A 205 14.94 15.61 -3.49
N TYR A 206 13.77 15.40 -2.88
CA TYR A 206 12.75 16.43 -2.64
C TYR A 206 12.57 16.79 -1.16
N TRP A 207 13.13 16.00 -0.24
CA TRP A 207 12.81 16.09 1.18
C TRP A 207 14.07 16.07 2.05
N ASP A 208 14.14 17.00 2.98
CA ASP A 208 15.02 16.92 4.14
C ASP A 208 14.23 16.28 5.28
N VAL A 209 14.74 15.15 5.79
CA VAL A 209 14.08 14.37 6.83
C VAL A 209 14.92 14.39 8.10
N TYR A 210 14.34 14.91 9.18
CA TYR A 210 14.97 14.99 10.50
C TYR A 210 14.37 13.95 11.45
N GLY A 211 15.22 13.27 12.24
CA GLY A 211 14.79 12.24 13.19
C GLY A 211 14.43 10.90 12.56
N HIS A 212 14.80 10.70 11.28
CA HIS A 212 14.52 9.47 10.55
C HIS A 212 15.09 8.22 11.24
N GLU A 213 16.26 8.37 11.88
CA GLU A 213 16.90 7.30 12.64
C GLU A 213 15.99 6.73 13.72
N SER A 214 15.12 7.56 14.34
CA SER A 214 14.21 7.11 15.38
C SER A 214 13.24 6.03 14.89
N TYR A 215 12.72 6.21 13.67
CA TYR A 215 11.82 5.25 13.05
C TYR A 215 12.56 3.98 12.65
N THR A 216 13.74 4.10 12.02
CA THR A 216 14.49 2.93 11.56
C THR A 216 14.96 2.08 12.72
N GLU A 217 15.47 2.71 13.78
CA GLU A 217 15.97 2.01 14.96
C GLU A 217 14.84 1.41 15.77
N TYR A 218 13.74 2.15 15.99
CA TYR A 218 12.55 1.59 16.65
C TYR A 218 12.05 0.36 15.90
N LEU A 219 11.79 0.47 14.60
CA LEU A 219 11.28 -0.64 13.81
C LEU A 219 12.28 -1.80 13.72
N ALA A 220 13.59 -1.53 13.66
CA ALA A 220 14.61 -2.58 13.67
C ALA A 220 14.73 -3.29 15.02
N SER A 221 14.40 -2.62 16.14
CA SER A 221 14.46 -3.20 17.48
C SER A 221 13.34 -4.21 17.76
N LEU A 222 12.27 -4.23 16.96
CA LEU A 222 11.13 -5.12 17.15
C LEU A 222 11.45 -6.53 16.63
N SER A 223 11.49 -7.50 17.56
CA SER A 223 11.66 -8.94 17.26
C SER A 223 10.39 -9.61 16.75
N GLU A 224 9.23 -9.00 16.99
CA GLU A 224 7.90 -9.52 16.63
C GLU A 224 7.01 -8.38 16.14
N GLU A 225 5.97 -8.72 15.38
CA GLU A 225 4.94 -7.80 14.94
C GLU A 225 4.14 -7.27 16.13
N ARG A 226 3.83 -5.97 16.11
CA ARG A 226 3.06 -5.28 17.14
C ARG A 226 2.13 -4.25 16.54
N GLN A 227 1.01 -4.04 17.20
CA GLN A 227 0.14 -2.91 16.92
C GLN A 227 0.70 -1.61 17.50
N VAL A 228 0.67 -0.56 16.70
CA VAL A 228 1.09 0.79 17.08
C VAL A 228 0.08 1.82 16.58
N LEU A 229 0.05 3.01 17.19
CA LEU A 229 -0.70 4.13 16.64
C LEU A 229 0.23 4.95 15.74
N SER A 230 -0.14 5.14 14.48
CA SER A 230 0.59 5.99 13.53
C SER A 230 -0.24 7.22 13.21
N PHE A 231 0.39 8.38 13.21
CA PHE A 231 -0.27 9.61 12.78
C PHE A 231 0.70 10.60 12.15
N GLU A 232 0.14 11.58 11.45
CA GLU A 232 0.87 12.71 10.91
C GLU A 232 0.13 14.02 11.18
N PHE A 233 0.88 15.12 11.25
CA PHE A 233 0.29 16.46 11.29
C PHE A 233 1.16 17.43 10.49
N SER A 234 0.51 18.34 9.78
CA SER A 234 1.18 19.36 8.97
C SER A 234 1.92 20.37 9.85
N LEU A 235 3.07 20.83 9.37
CA LEU A 235 3.74 21.98 9.95
C LEU A 235 2.92 23.24 9.66
N MET A 236 2.92 24.15 10.63
CA MET A 236 2.11 25.37 10.55
C MET A 236 2.80 26.52 9.80
N SER A 237 3.96 26.26 9.20
CA SER A 237 4.75 27.20 8.40
C SER A 237 5.57 26.47 7.35
N GLY A 238 5.79 27.12 6.20
CA GLY A 238 6.54 26.56 5.08
C GLY A 238 5.63 25.96 4.01
N ASP A 239 6.16 25.01 3.24
CA ASP A 239 5.40 24.29 2.20
C ASP A 239 4.25 23.50 2.86
N PRO A 240 3.04 23.50 2.28
CA PRO A 240 1.87 22.81 2.85
C PRO A 240 2.05 21.29 2.99
N ASN A 241 3.02 20.69 2.28
CA ASN A 241 3.32 19.28 2.39
C ASN A 241 4.34 19.00 3.53
N ASN A 242 4.88 20.02 4.20
CA ASN A 242 5.74 19.81 5.36
C ASN A 242 4.92 19.21 6.51
N HIS A 243 5.40 18.11 7.08
CA HIS A 243 4.67 17.41 8.14
C HIS A 243 5.60 16.71 9.13
N TRP A 244 5.06 16.40 10.31
CA TRP A 244 5.60 15.42 11.23
C TRP A 244 4.87 14.09 11.06
N ARG A 245 5.59 13.00 11.28
CA ARG A 245 5.03 11.67 11.51
C ARG A 245 5.48 11.16 12.85
N ALA A 246 4.61 10.44 13.57
CA ALA A 246 4.99 9.76 14.79
C ALA A 246 4.32 8.39 14.96
N ILE A 247 5.00 7.51 15.70
CA ILE A 247 4.49 6.23 16.18
C ILE A 247 4.32 6.32 17.69
N LEU A 248 3.15 5.93 18.19
CA LEU A 248 2.85 5.85 19.62
C LEU A 248 2.56 4.41 20.05
N ASP A 249 2.88 4.13 21.31
CA ASP A 249 2.37 2.95 22.00
C ASP A 249 0.84 3.07 22.19
N PRO A 250 0.03 2.09 21.75
CA PRO A 250 -1.43 2.19 21.81
C PRO A 250 -2.04 2.26 23.21
N SER A 251 -1.30 1.82 24.23
CA SER A 251 -1.79 1.73 25.62
C SER A 251 -1.38 2.95 26.44
N THR A 252 -0.15 3.41 26.24
CA THR A 252 0.47 4.47 27.05
C THR A 252 0.58 5.81 26.34
N LEU A 253 0.39 5.85 25.01
CA LEU A 253 0.62 7.00 24.14
C LEU A 253 2.07 7.51 24.13
N ARG A 254 3.01 6.73 24.70
CA ARG A 254 4.43 7.07 24.65
C ARG A 254 4.86 7.19 23.19
N VAL A 255 5.58 8.26 22.86
CA VAL A 255 6.17 8.43 21.53
C VAL A 255 7.33 7.45 21.37
N LEU A 256 7.17 6.53 20.43
CA LEU A 256 8.12 5.46 20.12
C LEU A 256 9.04 5.80 18.96
N ALA A 257 8.63 6.71 18.07
CA ALA A 257 9.45 7.29 17.01
C ALA A 257 8.78 8.57 16.48
N ALA A 258 9.57 9.52 15.98
CA ALA A 258 9.07 10.74 15.35
C ALA A 258 10.03 11.21 14.25
N GLU A 259 9.51 11.63 13.11
CA GLU A 259 10.33 12.19 12.03
C GLU A 259 9.64 13.38 11.37
N ARG A 260 10.43 14.40 11.01
CA ARG A 260 9.96 15.63 10.39
C ARG A 260 10.37 15.65 8.93
N TRP A 261 9.43 15.91 8.05
CA TRP A 261 9.62 15.98 6.61
C TRP A 261 9.47 17.42 6.15
N ILE A 262 10.57 17.99 5.62
CA ILE A 262 10.61 19.33 5.05
C ILE A 262 10.90 19.22 3.57
N LYS A 263 10.03 19.78 2.74
CA LYS A 263 10.24 19.81 1.31
C LYS A 263 11.36 20.79 0.97
N ARG A 264 12.29 20.35 0.15
CA ARG A 264 13.34 21.21 -0.40
C ARG A 264 12.70 22.23 -1.34
N SER A 265 13.08 23.50 -1.15
CA SER A 265 12.80 24.52 -2.15
C SER A 265 13.56 24.16 -3.42
N THR A 266 12.82 23.84 -4.49
CA THR A 266 13.37 23.70 -5.84
C THR A 266 13.88 25.02 -6.37
#